data_AF-A0A1I0SQ04-F1
#
_entry.id   AF-A0A1I0SQ04-F1
#
_cell.length_a   1.000
_cell.length_b   1.000
_cell.length_c   1.000
_cell.angle_alpha   90.00
_cell.angle_beta   90.00
_cell.angle_gamma   90.00
#
_symmetry.space_group_name_H-M   'P 1'
#
loop_
_entity.id
_entity.type
_entity.pdbx_description
1 polymer ?
#
loop_
_entity_poly.entity_id
_entity_poly.type
_entity_poly.pdbx_seq_one_letter_code
_entity_poly.pdbx_strand_id
1 'polypeptide(L)'
;MNPELSDTALWSRLLNGEEDALDQIYKVHFQSLYQYGMRMLHQEDEVKDCLHNLFIKLWENRKTLNPTTQIRYYLLAALRNTIVNHRTKESKYEKVEASDEYLFDLNFTLESAYIRKEEINQKAVQLAAAMNQLTPRQKEIIYLKYFEELDYSQIAEIMDLTTKGTYKLSARALDALREIMKVDKTSLVLLLLELNKLHKWHI
;
A
#
# COMPACT_ATOMS: atom_id res chain seq x y z
N MET A 1 12.11 -4.57 -26.66
CA MET A 1 10.82 -4.16 -26.09
C MET A 1 10.05 -5.44 -25.80
N ASN A 2 10.04 -5.90 -24.55
CA ASN A 2 9.21 -7.05 -24.19
C ASN A 2 7.81 -6.49 -23.90
N PRO A 3 6.75 -6.95 -24.58
CA PRO A 3 5.38 -6.54 -24.25
C PRO A 3 5.14 -6.90 -22.78
N GLU A 4 4.52 -6.01 -22.02
CA GLU A 4 4.09 -6.30 -20.66
C GLU A 4 3.29 -7.62 -20.68
N LEU A 5 3.92 -8.70 -20.21
CA LEU A 5 3.24 -9.97 -20.02
C LEU A 5 2.15 -9.71 -18.98
N SER A 6 0.94 -10.23 -19.22
CA SER A 6 -0.11 -10.13 -18.21
C SER A 6 0.36 -10.73 -16.89
N ASP A 7 -0.08 -10.16 -15.77
CA ASP A 7 0.20 -10.67 -14.42
C ASP A 7 0.03 -12.18 -14.33
N THR A 8 -1.04 -12.73 -14.91
CA THR A 8 -1.29 -14.17 -14.96
C THR A 8 -0.18 -14.96 -15.65
N ALA A 9 0.30 -14.47 -16.80
CA ALA A 9 1.37 -15.13 -17.56
C ALA A 9 2.70 -15.04 -16.81
N LEU A 10 3.04 -13.86 -16.30
CA LEU A 10 4.27 -13.65 -15.54
C LEU A 10 4.30 -14.49 -14.26
N TRP A 11 3.18 -14.55 -13.55
CA TRP A 11 3.03 -15.40 -12.38
C TRP A 11 3.17 -16.88 -12.72
N SER A 12 2.54 -17.36 -13.79
CA SER A 12 2.65 -18.76 -14.21
C SER A 12 4.11 -19.16 -14.48
N ARG A 13 4.89 -18.28 -15.11
CA ARG A 13 6.33 -18.50 -15.36
C ARG A 13 7.13 -18.60 -14.05
N LEU A 14 6.82 -17.72 -13.09
CA LEU A 14 7.38 -17.80 -11.73
C LEU A 14 7.07 -19.15 -11.08
N LEU A 15 5.81 -19.61 -11.11
CA LEU A 15 5.42 -20.90 -10.52
C LEU A 15 6.14 -22.09 -11.16
N ASN A 16 6.44 -22.00 -12.46
CA ASN A 16 7.22 -22.99 -13.20
C ASN A 16 8.73 -22.95 -12.90
N GLY A 17 9.19 -21.97 -12.11
CA GLY A 17 10.59 -21.83 -11.71
C GLY A 17 11.47 -21.11 -12.72
N GLU A 18 10.90 -20.25 -13.56
CA GLU A 18 11.65 -19.38 -14.45
C GLU A 18 12.19 -18.16 -13.66
N GLU A 19 13.51 -18.07 -13.47
CA GLU A 19 14.15 -17.02 -12.66
C GLU A 19 13.95 -15.61 -13.24
N ASP A 20 13.88 -15.48 -14.56
CA ASP A 20 13.67 -14.18 -15.22
C ASP A 20 12.27 -13.60 -14.94
N ALA A 21 11.29 -14.44 -14.59
CA ALA A 21 9.99 -13.99 -14.16
C ALA A 21 10.05 -13.33 -12.77
N LEU A 22 10.85 -13.88 -11.85
CA LEU A 22 11.08 -13.26 -10.54
C LEU A 22 11.77 -11.91 -10.68
N ASP A 23 12.80 -11.81 -11.52
CA ASP A 23 13.52 -10.56 -11.78
C ASP A 23 12.60 -9.48 -12.37
N GLN A 24 11.71 -9.85 -13.28
CA GLN A 24 10.70 -8.93 -13.84
C GLN A 24 9.71 -8.46 -12.76
N ILE A 25 9.17 -9.37 -11.95
CA ILE A 25 8.27 -9.03 -10.84
C ILE A 25 8.98 -8.08 -9.86
N TYR A 26 10.24 -8.37 -9.52
CA TYR A 26 11.04 -7.53 -8.65
C TYR A 26 11.20 -6.13 -9.23
N LYS A 27 11.69 -6.00 -10.47
CA LYS A 27 11.91 -4.71 -11.14
C LYS A 27 10.66 -3.84 -11.21
N VAL A 28 9.51 -4.44 -11.49
CA VAL A 28 8.23 -3.73 -11.62
C VAL A 28 7.70 -3.28 -10.26
N HIS A 29 7.78 -4.13 -9.24
CA HIS A 29 7.05 -3.87 -7.98
C HIS A 29 7.92 -3.31 -6.85
N PHE A 30 9.25 -3.50 -6.89
CA PHE A 30 10.15 -3.17 -5.79
C PHE A 30 9.98 -1.73 -5.29
N GLN A 31 10.00 -0.74 -6.17
CA GLN A 31 9.92 0.67 -5.76
C GLN A 31 8.60 0.99 -5.04
N SER A 32 7.48 0.48 -5.55
CA SER A 32 6.17 0.70 -4.91
C SER A 32 6.03 -0.02 -3.58
N LEU A 33 6.56 -1.24 -3.48
CA LEU A 33 6.58 -2.02 -2.25
C LEU A 33 7.52 -1.38 -1.21
N TYR A 34 8.66 -0.85 -1.64
CA TYR A 34 9.57 -0.07 -0.80
C TYR A 34 8.88 1.17 -0.23
N GLN A 35 8.21 1.96 -1.06
CA GLN A 35 7.44 3.12 -0.57
C GLN A 35 6.35 2.73 0.42
N TYR A 36 5.65 1.63 0.16
CA TYR A 36 4.63 1.11 1.08
C TYR A 36 5.25 0.68 2.42
N GLY A 37 6.35 -0.07 2.39
CA GLY A 37 7.08 -0.50 3.59
C GLY A 37 7.66 0.67 4.38
N MET A 38 8.21 1.68 3.71
CA MET A 38 8.72 2.90 4.33
C MET A 38 7.66 3.67 5.10
N ARG A 39 6.41 3.67 4.62
CA ARG A 39 5.28 4.26 5.36
C ARG A 39 4.94 3.48 6.62
N MET A 40 5.21 2.17 6.64
CA MET A 40 4.94 1.34 7.80
C MET A 40 6.06 1.38 8.82
N LEU A 41 7.32 1.22 8.42
CA LEU A 41 8.47 1.02 9.32
C LEU A 41 9.34 2.26 9.56
N HIS A 42 9.42 3.19 8.61
CA HIS A 42 10.28 4.38 8.64
C HIS A 42 11.80 4.11 8.72
N GLN A 43 12.22 2.84 8.74
CA GLN A 43 13.61 2.42 8.77
C GLN A 43 13.96 1.74 7.46
N GLU A 44 14.84 2.37 6.68
CA GLU A 44 15.20 1.90 5.33
C GLU A 44 15.77 0.49 5.33
N ASP A 45 16.65 0.18 6.28
CA ASP A 45 17.29 -1.13 6.38
C ASP A 45 16.27 -2.23 6.72
N GLU A 46 15.37 -1.99 7.68
CA GLU A 46 14.30 -2.95 8.02
C GLU A 46 13.33 -3.19 6.86
N VAL A 47 13.01 -2.14 6.08
CA VAL A 47 12.16 -2.27 4.89
C VAL A 47 12.84 -3.11 3.81
N LYS A 48 14.13 -2.85 3.55
CA LYS A 48 14.91 -3.64 2.58
C LYS A 48 15.00 -5.10 3.02
N ASP A 49 15.20 -5.37 4.31
CA ASP A 49 15.21 -6.72 4.85
C ASP A 49 13.85 -7.41 4.71
N CYS A 50 12.75 -6.69 4.97
CA CYS A 50 11.41 -7.22 4.76
C CYS A 50 11.14 -7.55 3.28
N LEU A 51 11.55 -6.68 2.36
CA LEU A 51 11.42 -6.92 0.91
C LEU A 51 12.28 -8.10 0.47
N HIS A 52 13.52 -8.18 0.93
CA HIS A 52 14.42 -9.28 0.62
C HIS A 52 13.82 -10.62 1.08
N ASN A 53 13.36 -10.67 2.34
CA ASN A 53 12.67 -11.84 2.89
C ASN A 53 11.40 -12.20 2.12
N LEU A 54 10.64 -11.20 1.66
CA LEU A 54 9.46 -11.43 0.83
C LEU A 54 9.84 -12.15 -0.48
N PHE A 55 10.83 -11.64 -1.20
CA PHE A 55 11.19 -12.19 -2.51
C PHE A 55 11.88 -13.56 -2.40
N ILE A 56 12.65 -13.80 -1.33
CA ILE A 56 13.16 -15.14 -1.00
C ILE A 56 11.99 -16.10 -0.79
N LYS A 57 11.05 -15.76 0.11
CA LYS A 57 9.90 -16.63 0.40
C LYS A 57 9.02 -16.86 -0.82
N LEU A 58 8.86 -15.84 -1.66
CA LEU A 58 8.14 -15.95 -2.92
C LEU A 58 8.79 -17.01 -3.82
N TRP A 59 10.11 -16.96 -3.97
CA TRP A 59 10.86 -17.95 -4.75
C TRP A 59 10.81 -19.34 -4.12
N GLU A 60 11.13 -19.48 -2.83
CA GLU A 60 11.15 -20.77 -2.14
C GLU A 60 9.80 -21.49 -2.19
N ASN A 61 8.71 -20.74 -2.00
CA ASN A 61 7.36 -21.30 -1.97
C ASN A 61 6.68 -21.37 -3.34
N ARG A 62 7.33 -20.94 -4.44
CA ARG A 62 6.70 -20.82 -5.77
C ARG A 62 5.93 -22.06 -6.24
N LYS A 63 6.35 -23.26 -5.86
CA LYS A 63 5.68 -24.51 -6.23
C LYS A 63 4.36 -24.78 -5.49
N THR A 64 4.14 -24.12 -4.36
CA THR A 64 2.94 -24.27 -3.51
C THR A 64 2.05 -23.05 -3.52
N LEU A 65 2.46 -21.98 -4.21
CA LEU A 65 1.65 -20.78 -4.35
C LEU A 65 0.46 -21.03 -5.27
N ASN A 66 -0.68 -20.46 -4.90
CA ASN A 66 -1.86 -20.47 -5.76
C ASN A 66 -1.62 -19.57 -6.99
N PRO A 67 -2.26 -19.88 -8.12
CA PRO A 67 -2.34 -18.94 -9.23
C PRO A 67 -2.95 -17.61 -8.77
N THR A 68 -2.39 -16.50 -9.24
CA THR A 68 -2.98 -15.16 -9.06
C THR A 68 -3.15 -14.49 -10.42
N THR A 69 -4.13 -13.61 -10.51
CA THR A 69 -4.33 -12.70 -11.64
C THR A 69 -3.89 -11.28 -11.31
N GLN A 70 -3.47 -11.03 -10.06
CA GLN A 70 -3.07 -9.71 -9.56
C GLN A 70 -1.83 -9.88 -8.68
N ILE A 71 -0.65 -9.75 -9.29
CA ILE A 71 0.65 -9.91 -8.62
C ILE A 71 0.81 -8.82 -7.56
N ARG A 72 0.46 -7.58 -7.90
CA ARG A 72 0.58 -6.42 -7.01
C ARG A 72 -0.19 -6.62 -5.70
N TYR A 73 -1.42 -7.12 -5.79
CA TYR A 73 -2.25 -7.44 -4.63
C TYR A 73 -1.56 -8.44 -3.69
N TYR A 74 -1.09 -9.56 -4.27
CA TYR A 74 -0.39 -10.59 -3.51
C TYR A 74 0.84 -10.03 -2.79
N LEU A 75 1.67 -9.24 -3.49
CA LEU A 75 2.90 -8.71 -2.94
C LEU A 75 2.66 -7.70 -1.81
N LEU A 76 1.61 -6.86 -1.90
CA LEU A 76 1.22 -5.95 -0.81
C LEU A 76 0.79 -6.73 0.44
N ALA A 77 -0.04 -7.77 0.28
CA ALA A 77 -0.45 -8.63 1.38
C ALA A 77 0.74 -9.35 2.03
N ALA A 78 1.61 -9.94 1.21
CA ALA A 78 2.81 -10.63 1.66
C ALA A 78 3.79 -9.68 2.38
N LEU A 79 3.98 -8.47 1.87
CA LEU A 79 4.88 -7.48 2.47
C LEU A 79 4.36 -7.04 3.83
N ARG A 80 3.08 -6.68 3.90
CA ARG A 80 2.46 -6.26 5.15
C ARG A 80 2.55 -7.35 6.22
N ASN A 81 2.28 -8.60 5.84
CA ASN A 81 2.45 -9.74 6.74
C ASN A 81 3.91 -9.91 7.18
N THR A 82 4.87 -9.68 6.29
CA THR A 82 6.30 -9.74 6.62
C THR A 82 6.69 -8.66 7.62
N ILE A 83 6.22 -7.43 7.43
CA ILE A 83 6.45 -6.28 8.33
C ILE A 83 5.83 -6.51 9.71
N VAL A 84 4.57 -6.98 9.78
CA VAL A 84 3.90 -7.27 11.06
C VAL A 84 4.65 -8.37 11.83
N ASN A 85 5.11 -9.41 11.12
CA ASN A 85 5.92 -10.48 11.71
C ASN A 85 7.30 -9.99 12.16
N HIS A 86 7.91 -9.06 11.45
CA HIS A 86 9.18 -8.45 11.83
C HIS A 86 9.05 -7.71 13.16
N ARG A 87 8.08 -6.79 13.27
CA ARG A 87 7.77 -6.06 14.51
C ARG A 87 7.48 -6.96 15.71
N THR A 88 6.69 -8.01 15.49
CA THR A 88 6.33 -8.98 16.54
C THR A 88 7.53 -9.78 17.03
N LYS A 89 8.56 -9.95 16.20
CA LYS A 89 9.81 -10.60 16.61
C LYS A 89 10.66 -9.64 17.41
N GLU A 90 10.87 -8.42 16.93
CA GLU A 90 11.66 -7.41 17.63
C GLU A 90 11.12 -7.11 19.03
N SER A 91 9.80 -6.96 19.17
CA SER A 91 9.14 -6.75 20.47
C SER A 91 9.27 -7.93 21.45
N LYS A 92 9.64 -9.13 20.97
CA LYS A 92 9.94 -10.28 21.83
C LYS A 92 11.40 -10.31 22.25
N TYR A 93 12.31 -9.80 21.42
CA TYR A 93 13.74 -9.74 21.71
C TYR A 93 14.07 -8.55 22.61
N GLU A 94 13.43 -7.41 22.38
CA GLU A 94 13.46 -6.25 23.25
C GLU A 94 12.34 -6.39 24.28
N LYS A 95 12.65 -6.65 25.56
CA LYS A 95 11.68 -6.67 26.68
C LYS A 95 11.12 -5.26 26.99
N VAL A 96 10.82 -4.48 25.97
CA VAL A 96 10.18 -3.18 26.06
C VAL A 96 8.69 -3.44 25.87
N GLU A 97 7.85 -2.77 26.67
CA GLU A 97 6.41 -2.72 26.41
C GLU A 97 6.21 -2.08 25.04
N ALA A 98 6.23 -2.90 23.98
CA ALA A 98 5.94 -2.47 22.64
C ALA A 98 4.49 -2.02 22.66
N SER A 99 4.27 -0.71 22.74
CA SER A 99 3.01 -0.16 22.29
C SER A 99 2.80 -0.70 20.88
N ASP A 100 1.68 -1.37 20.64
CA ASP A 100 1.17 -1.78 19.33
C ASP A 100 0.89 -0.52 18.49
N GLU A 101 1.94 0.28 18.22
CA GLU A 101 1.83 1.52 17.51
C GLU A 101 1.76 1.17 16.03
N TYR A 102 0.52 1.03 15.59
CA TYR A 102 0.19 0.92 14.19
C TYR A 102 0.73 2.17 13.50
N LEU A 103 1.78 2.02 12.69
CA LEU A 103 2.40 3.11 11.96
C LEU A 103 2.05 2.99 10.48
N PHE A 104 1.64 4.11 9.91
CA PHE A 104 1.42 4.29 8.49
C PHE A 104 1.56 5.79 8.19
N ASP A 105 2.79 6.25 8.02
CA ASP A 105 3.10 7.64 7.75
C ASP A 105 3.09 7.93 6.25
N LEU A 106 1.88 8.13 5.74
CA LEU A 106 1.68 8.73 4.44
C LEU A 106 1.76 10.25 4.59
N ASN A 107 2.97 10.81 4.54
CA ASN A 107 3.17 12.24 4.39
C ASN A 107 2.94 12.62 2.93
N PHE A 108 1.77 13.18 2.63
CA PHE A 108 1.57 13.91 1.38
C PHE A 108 2.37 15.21 1.45
N THR A 109 3.66 15.16 1.11
CA THR A 109 4.51 16.36 1.08
C THR A 109 4.14 17.24 -0.11
N LEU A 110 4.29 18.55 0.10
CA LEU A 110 4.06 19.59 -0.93
C LEU A 110 4.81 19.30 -2.24
N GLU A 111 5.96 18.61 -2.20
CA GLU A 111 6.76 18.22 -3.37
C GLU A 111 6.01 17.32 -4.35
N SER A 112 5.14 16.43 -3.86
CA SER A 112 4.22 15.64 -4.69
C SER A 112 3.05 16.47 -5.28
N ALA A 113 2.74 17.62 -4.67
CA ALA A 113 1.70 18.55 -5.10
C ALA A 113 2.24 19.70 -5.98
N TYR A 114 3.57 19.84 -6.14
CA TYR A 114 4.16 20.96 -6.86
C TYR A 114 4.12 20.84 -8.39
N ILE A 115 3.67 19.72 -8.96
CA ILE A 115 3.58 19.56 -10.42
C ILE A 115 2.22 20.06 -10.95
N ARG A 116 2.14 21.41 -11.03
CA ARG A 116 1.36 22.24 -11.99
C ARG A 116 -0.15 22.02 -12.14
N LYS A 117 -0.95 22.76 -11.34
CA LYS A 117 -2.09 23.61 -11.76
C LYS A 117 -2.63 24.39 -10.55
N GLU A 118 -2.67 25.73 -10.63
CA GLU A 118 -2.95 26.66 -9.51
C GLU A 118 -4.19 26.30 -8.65
N GLU A 119 -5.24 25.74 -9.24
CA GLU A 119 -6.50 25.42 -8.52
C GLU A 119 -6.59 23.98 -7.99
N ILE A 120 -5.94 23.00 -8.65
CA ILE A 120 -5.87 21.61 -8.16
C ILE A 120 -4.95 21.54 -6.93
N ASN A 121 -3.94 22.41 -6.88
CA ASN A 121 -2.95 22.44 -5.81
C ASN A 121 -3.54 22.74 -4.43
N GLN A 122 -4.49 23.67 -4.31
CA GLN A 122 -5.04 24.01 -2.99
C GLN A 122 -5.86 22.87 -2.38
N LYS A 123 -6.71 22.20 -3.18
CA LYS A 123 -7.50 21.05 -2.70
C LYS A 123 -6.63 19.83 -2.43
N ALA A 124 -5.60 19.60 -3.23
CA ALA A 124 -4.61 18.54 -2.99
C ALA A 124 -3.85 18.79 -1.68
N VAL A 125 -3.41 20.03 -1.43
CA VAL A 125 -2.74 20.43 -0.18
C VAL A 125 -3.68 20.32 1.02
N GLN A 126 -4.95 20.69 0.88
CA GLN A 126 -5.96 20.51 1.93
C GLN A 126 -6.21 19.03 2.21
N LEU A 127 -6.31 18.19 1.18
CA LEU A 127 -6.46 16.74 1.36
C LEU A 127 -5.23 16.14 2.03
N ALA A 128 -4.02 16.53 1.61
CA ALA A 128 -2.77 16.13 2.22
C ALA A 128 -2.76 16.43 3.73
N ALA A 129 -3.11 17.68 4.10
CA ALA A 129 -3.21 18.10 5.49
C ALA A 129 -4.33 17.36 6.27
N ALA A 130 -5.45 17.05 5.62
CA ALA A 130 -6.55 16.30 6.22
C ALA A 130 -6.19 14.82 6.43
N MET A 131 -5.54 14.21 5.44
CA MET A 131 -5.00 12.84 5.51
C MET A 131 -4.02 12.72 6.67
N ASN A 132 -3.19 13.73 6.93
CA ASN A 132 -2.24 13.73 8.04
C ASN A 132 -2.89 13.70 9.43
N GLN A 133 -4.15 14.14 9.56
CA GLN A 133 -4.92 14.11 10.81
C GLN A 133 -5.66 12.79 11.05
N LEU A 134 -5.75 11.91 10.04
CA LEU A 134 -6.35 10.60 10.20
C LEU A 134 -5.46 9.69 11.07
N THR A 135 -6.08 8.73 11.76
CA THR A 135 -5.32 7.66 12.39
C THR A 135 -4.56 6.85 11.32
N PRO A 136 -3.40 6.27 11.66
CA PRO A 136 -2.63 5.44 10.73
C PRO A 136 -3.46 4.36 9.99
N ARG A 137 -4.36 3.66 10.69
CA ARG A 137 -5.30 2.69 10.08
C ARG A 137 -6.25 3.32 9.06
N GLN A 138 -6.75 4.53 9.35
CA GLN A 138 -7.61 5.25 8.42
C GLN A 138 -6.83 5.75 7.19
N LYS A 139 -5.58 6.19 7.37
CA LYS A 139 -4.71 6.56 6.24
C LYS A 139 -4.46 5.37 5.32
N GLU A 140 -4.10 4.22 5.88
CA GLU A 140 -3.81 3.00 5.11
C GLU A 140 -5.02 2.52 4.30
N ILE A 141 -6.23 2.49 4.89
CA ILE A 141 -7.40 2.04 4.12
C ILE A 141 -7.75 2.98 2.97
N ILE A 142 -7.57 4.30 3.13
CA ILE A 142 -7.79 5.27 2.06
C ILE A 142 -6.71 5.08 0.99
N TYR A 143 -5.47 4.88 1.40
CA TYR A 143 -4.37 4.57 0.48
C TYR A 143 -4.67 3.32 -0.37
N LEU A 144 -4.95 2.20 0.28
CA LEU A 144 -5.24 0.94 -0.39
C LEU A 144 -6.48 1.03 -1.29
N LYS A 145 -7.51 1.78 -0.86
CA LYS A 145 -8.76 1.87 -1.63
C LYS A 145 -8.65 2.76 -2.86
N TYR A 146 -8.02 3.92 -2.72
CA TYR A 146 -8.09 4.97 -3.73
C TYR A 146 -6.81 5.12 -4.55
N PHE A 147 -5.65 4.75 -4.00
CA PHE A 147 -4.35 4.86 -4.68
C PHE A 147 -3.84 3.49 -5.18
N GLU A 148 -4.12 2.42 -4.44
CA GLU A 148 -3.88 1.04 -4.90
C GLU A 148 -5.10 0.41 -5.61
N GLU A 149 -6.23 1.13 -5.64
CA GLU A 149 -7.49 0.74 -6.31
C GLU A 149 -8.06 -0.63 -5.89
N LEU A 150 -7.69 -1.13 -4.72
CA LEU A 150 -8.10 -2.45 -4.25
C LEU A 150 -9.58 -2.49 -3.87
N ASP A 151 -10.19 -3.66 -4.01
CA ASP A 151 -11.54 -3.89 -3.51
C ASP A 151 -11.55 -4.14 -1.99
N TYR A 152 -12.73 -4.09 -1.37
CA TYR A 152 -12.84 -4.24 0.08
C TYR A 152 -12.50 -5.63 0.60
N SER A 153 -12.62 -6.68 -0.22
CA SER A 153 -12.17 -8.03 0.16
C SER A 153 -10.65 -8.11 0.18
N GLN A 154 -9.99 -7.55 -0.82
CA GLN A 154 -8.53 -7.48 -0.90
C GLN A 154 -7.94 -6.67 0.25
N ILE A 155 -8.53 -5.51 0.54
CA ILE A 155 -8.11 -4.67 1.68
C ILE A 155 -8.31 -5.41 3.00
N ALA A 156 -9.41 -6.16 3.14
CA ALA A 156 -9.67 -6.96 4.33
C ALA A 156 -8.57 -8.00 4.56
N GLU A 157 -8.11 -8.69 3.52
CA GLU A 157 -7.00 -9.64 3.60
C GLU A 157 -5.68 -8.95 3.96
N ILE A 158 -5.33 -7.86 3.27
CA ILE A 158 -4.10 -7.10 3.54
C ILE A 158 -4.09 -6.63 5.00
N MET A 159 -5.15 -5.94 5.42
CA MET A 159 -5.19 -5.30 6.74
C MET A 159 -5.46 -6.26 7.90
N ASP A 160 -5.69 -7.55 7.64
CA ASP A 160 -6.15 -8.55 8.60
C ASP A 160 -7.44 -8.12 9.32
N LEU A 161 -8.46 -7.78 8.53
CA LEU A 161 -9.77 -7.31 8.99
C LEU A 161 -10.89 -8.20 8.44
N THR A 162 -12.04 -8.19 9.09
CA THR A 162 -13.27 -8.70 8.47
C THR A 162 -13.75 -7.73 7.40
N THR A 163 -14.37 -8.22 6.31
CA THR A 163 -14.97 -7.35 5.28
C THR A 163 -15.88 -6.29 5.87
N LYS A 164 -16.73 -6.66 6.84
CA LYS A 164 -17.58 -5.71 7.58
C LYS A 164 -16.78 -4.66 8.35
N GLY A 165 -15.68 -5.06 8.99
CA GLY A 165 -14.74 -4.16 9.65
C GLY A 165 -14.09 -3.19 8.68
N THR A 166 -13.67 -3.66 7.51
CA THR A 166 -13.09 -2.87 6.43
C THR A 166 -14.07 -1.80 5.93
N TYR A 167 -15.33 -2.16 5.65
CA TYR A 167 -16.37 -1.19 5.28
C TYR A 167 -16.56 -0.11 6.35
N LYS A 168 -16.62 -0.49 7.62
CA LYS A 168 -16.78 0.45 8.74
C LYS A 168 -15.57 1.38 8.88
N LEU A 169 -14.36 0.85 8.74
CA LEU A 169 -13.13 1.65 8.83
C LEU A 169 -13.05 2.65 7.67
N SER A 170 -13.35 2.22 6.44
CA SER A 170 -13.39 3.09 5.25
C SER A 170 -14.44 4.19 5.41
N ALA A 171 -15.65 3.84 5.85
CA ALA A 171 -16.71 4.82 6.11
C ALA A 171 -16.27 5.88 7.14
N ARG A 172 -15.70 5.45 8.27
CA ARG A 172 -15.17 6.35 9.29
C ARG A 172 -14.03 7.24 8.78
N ALA A 173 -13.14 6.70 7.94
CA ALA A 173 -12.05 7.47 7.35
C ALA A 173 -12.59 8.57 6.41
N LEU A 174 -13.56 8.22 5.56
CA LEU A 174 -14.23 9.17 4.66
C LEU A 174 -15.01 10.24 5.43
N ASP A 175 -15.73 9.85 6.49
CA ASP A 175 -16.46 10.81 7.33
C ASP A 175 -15.51 11.77 8.05
N ALA A 176 -14.36 11.28 8.55
CA ALA A 176 -13.35 12.13 9.15
C ALA A 176 -12.77 13.14 8.14
N LEU A 177 -12.40 12.70 6.94
CA LEU A 177 -11.93 13.60 5.88
C LEU A 177 -12.99 14.63 5.48
N ARG A 178 -14.25 14.20 5.38
CA ARG A 178 -15.40 15.06 5.06
C ARG A 178 -15.54 16.20 6.07
N GLU A 179 -15.47 15.88 7.36
CA GLU A 179 -15.58 16.86 8.44
C GLU A 179 -14.38 17.82 8.50
N ILE A 180 -13.16 17.30 8.33
CA ILE A 180 -11.94 18.13 8.33
C ILE A 180 -11.94 19.11 7.15
N MET A 181 -12.28 18.64 5.95
CA MET A 181 -12.26 19.45 4.73
C MET A 181 -13.52 20.28 4.53
N LYS A 182 -14.59 20.03 5.31
CA LYS A 182 -15.90 20.68 5.18
C LYS A 182 -16.48 20.59 3.77
N VAL A 183 -16.37 19.42 3.15
CA VAL A 183 -16.93 19.11 1.82
C VAL A 183 -18.04 18.07 1.93
N ASP A 184 -18.84 17.87 0.88
CA ASP A 184 -19.75 16.73 0.82
C ASP A 184 -19.01 15.44 0.40
N LYS A 185 -19.65 14.29 0.62
CA LYS A 185 -19.06 12.98 0.36
C LYS A 185 -18.74 12.75 -1.13
N THR A 186 -19.57 13.24 -2.03
CA THR A 186 -19.39 13.05 -3.47
C THR A 186 -18.18 13.84 -3.95
N SER A 187 -18.07 15.11 -3.54
CA SER A 187 -16.90 15.95 -3.86
C SER A 187 -15.59 15.37 -3.33
N LEU A 188 -15.60 14.79 -2.12
CA LEU A 188 -14.41 14.14 -1.55
C LEU A 188 -13.99 12.91 -2.37
N VAL A 189 -14.94 12.04 -2.74
CA VAL A 189 -14.63 10.85 -3.54
C VAL A 189 -14.11 11.23 -4.92
N LEU A 190 -14.70 12.24 -5.57
CA LEU A 190 -14.22 12.74 -6.85
C LEU A 190 -12.77 13.25 -6.74
N LEU A 191 -12.46 14.03 -5.70
CA LEU A 191 -11.09 14.51 -5.46
C LEU A 191 -10.09 13.37 -5.26
N LEU A 192 -10.44 12.34 -4.49
CA LEU A 192 -9.60 11.16 -4.29
C LEU A 192 -9.34 10.40 -5.60
N LEU A 193 -10.37 10.26 -6.45
CA LEU A 193 -10.25 9.62 -7.76
C LEU A 193 -9.43 10.46 -8.75
N GLU A 194 -9.53 11.79 -8.70
CA GLU A 194 -8.73 12.70 -9.53
C GLU A 194 -7.25 12.67 -9.14
N LEU A 195 -6.94 12.66 -7.85
CA LEU A 195 -5.56 12.63 -7.36
C LEU A 195 -4.85 11.30 -7.64
N ASN A 196 -5.57 10.18 -7.59
CA ASN A 196 -5.02 8.90 -8.03
C ASN A 196 -4.58 8.94 -9.50
N LYS A 197 -5.37 9.57 -10.38
CA LYS A 197 -4.99 9.76 -11.78
C LYS A 197 -3.72 10.59 -11.92
N LEU A 198 -3.50 11.59 -11.07
CA LEU A 198 -2.28 12.40 -11.11
C LEU A 198 -1.05 11.66 -10.55
N HIS A 199 -1.23 10.84 -9.50
CA HIS A 199 -0.17 10.01 -8.94
C HIS A 199 0.36 8.97 -9.94
N LYS A 200 -0.51 8.38 -10.76
CA LYS A 200 -0.13 7.44 -11.84
C LYS A 200 0.70 8.07 -12.98
N TRP A 201 0.77 9.39 -13.10
CA TRP A 201 1.56 10.07 -14.15
C TRP A 201 2.97 10.46 -13.69
N HIS A 202 3.31 10.24 -12.42
CA HIS A 202 4.58 10.66 -11.82
C HIS A 202 5.34 9.55 -11.09
N ILE A 203 4.97 8.28 -11.32
CA ILE A 203 5.80 7.08 -11.13
C ILE A 203 6.04 6.49 -12.52
#